data_AF-A0AAW1DER9-F1
#
_entry.id   AF-A0AAW1DER9-F1
#
_cell.length_a   1.000
_cell.length_b   1.000
_cell.length_c   1.000
_cell.angle_alpha   90.00
_cell.angle_beta   90.00
_cell.angle_gamma   90.00
#
_symmetry.space_group_name_H-M   'P 1'
#
loop_
_entity.id
_entity.type
_entity.pdbx_description
1 polymer ?
#
loop_
_entity_poly.entity_id
_entity_poly.type
_entity_poly.pdbx_seq_one_letter_code
_entity_poly.pdbx_strand_id
1 'polypeptide(L)' 'MDRVNCNSSNIPVERLVRVGYYELEQTIGKGNFAVVKLATHVVTNTKVFIFLIKIIIFI' A
#
# COMPACT_ATOMS: atom_id res chain seq x y z
N MET A 1 1.46 30.35 -18.07
CA MET A 1 0.63 29.14 -17.88
C MET A 1 1.56 27.96 -17.97
N ASP A 2 1.96 27.39 -16.83
CA ASP A 2 2.92 26.30 -16.80
C ASP A 2 2.29 25.04 -17.40
N ARG A 3 3.00 24.47 -18.36
CA ARG A 3 2.59 23.27 -19.11
C ARG A 3 2.49 22.11 -18.11
N VAL A 4 1.26 21.69 -17.79
CA VAL A 4 1.03 20.46 -17.03
C VAL A 4 1.53 19.29 -17.88
N ASN A 5 2.69 18.75 -17.51
CA ASN A 5 3.25 17.56 -18.14
C ASN A 5 2.57 16.32 -17.56
N CYS A 6 1.49 15.88 -18.20
CA CYS A 6 0.77 14.67 -17.85
C CYS A 6 1.56 13.44 -18.32
N ASN A 7 2.64 13.08 -17.61
CA ASN A 7 3.23 11.77 -17.75
C ASN A 7 2.27 10.74 -17.15
N SER A 8 1.32 10.26 -17.95
CA SER A 8 0.50 9.10 -17.66
C SER A 8 1.40 7.86 -17.69
N SER A 9 2.21 7.69 -16.64
CA SER A 9 2.78 6.38 -16.33
C SER A 9 1.61 5.45 -16.07
N ASN A 10 1.61 4.29 -16.73
CA ASN A 10 0.66 3.21 -16.47
C ASN A 10 0.65 2.94 -14.96
N ILE A 11 -0.34 3.47 -14.22
CA ILE A 11 -0.57 3.10 -12.84
C ILE A 11 -1.42 1.84 -12.94
N PRO A 12 -0.87 0.62 -12.75
CA PRO A 12 -1.71 -0.56 -12.70
C PRO A 12 -2.69 -0.35 -11.56
N VAL A 13 -3.97 -0.24 -11.90
CA VAL A 13 -5.10 0.08 -11.02
C VAL A 13 -5.37 -1.00 -9.95
N GLU A 14 -4.42 -1.90 -9.75
CA GLU A 14 -4.47 -3.07 -8.88
C GLU A 14 -3.68 -2.89 -7.58
N ARG A 15 -3.05 -1.73 -7.38
CA ARG A 15 -2.44 -1.36 -6.11
C ARG A 15 -3.30 -0.27 -5.50
N LEU A 16 -4.13 -0.61 -4.52
CA LEU A 16 -4.66 0.38 -3.59
C LEU A 16 -3.46 1.09 -2.93
N VAL A 17 -3.06 2.24 -3.48
CA VAL A 17 -1.88 3.02 -3.06
C VAL A 17 -2.12 3.65 -1.68
N ARG A 18 -3.40 3.83 -1.30
CA ARG A 18 -3.79 4.50 -0.06
C ARG A 18 -5.05 3.86 0.52
N VAL A 19 -5.00 3.55 1.80
CA VAL A 19 -6.14 3.06 2.59
C VAL A 19 -6.39 4.09 3.70
N GLY A 20 -7.44 4.90 3.54
CA GLY A 20 -7.76 5.99 4.46
C GLY A 20 -6.60 7.00 4.60
N TYR A 21 -6.08 7.13 5.81
CA TYR A 21 -4.95 8.01 6.14
C TYR A 21 -3.58 7.35 6.02
N TYR A 22 -3.52 6.09 5.61
CA TYR A 22 -2.27 5.36 5.44
C TYR A 22 -1.93 5.20 3.96
N GLU A 23 -0.77 5.69 3.57
CA GLU A 23 -0.17 5.45 2.26
C GLU A 23 0.66 4.18 2.31
N LEU A 24 0.29 3.20 1.48
CA LEU A 24 0.96 1.91 1.40
C LEU A 24 2.22 2.04 0.55
N GLU A 25 3.35 1.67 1.13
CA GLU A 25 4.64 1.64 0.46
C GLU A 25 4.92 0.20 -0.05
N GLN A 26 6.14 -0.27 0.15
CA GLN A 26 6.61 -1.56 -0.28
C GLN A 26 6.17 -2.71 0.64
N THR A 27 6.10 -3.90 0.07
CA THR A 27 5.89 -5.13 0.84
C THR A 27 7.23 -5.57 1.41
N ILE A 28 7.35 -5.54 2.74
CA ILE A 28 8.58 -5.92 3.46
C ILE A 28 8.73 -7.45 3.48
N GLY A 29 7.61 -8.17 3.58
CA GLY A 29 7.62 -9.63 3.63
C GLY A 29 6.37 -10.25 3.02
N LYS A 30 6.55 -11.31 2.24
CA LYS A 30 5.47 -12.19 1.77
C LYS A 30 5.69 -13.58 2.35
N GLY A 31 4.75 -14.03 3.16
CA GLY A 31 4.63 -15.42 3.58
C GLY A 31 3.38 -16.07 2.98
N ASN A 32 3.24 -17.38 3.15
CA ASN A 32 2.08 -18.12 2.65
C ASN A 32 0.76 -17.68 3.33
N PHE A 33 0.85 -17.30 4.60
CA PHE A 33 -0.31 -16.96 5.45
C PHE A 33 -0.42 -15.47 5.78
N ALA A 34 0.64 -14.71 5.59
CA ALA A 34 0.64 -13.29 5.92
C ALA A 34 1.52 -12.49 4.96
N VAL A 35 1.12 -11.24 4.73
CA VAL A 35 1.89 -10.25 3.98
C VAL A 35 2.08 -9.04 4.87
N VAL A 36 3.33 -8.58 4.99
CA VAL A 36 3.68 -7.39 5.75
C VAL A 36 4.00 -6.27 4.79
N LYS A 37 3.29 -5.16 4.92
CA LYS A 37 3.52 -3.96 4.12
C LYS A 37 3.94 -2.81 5.01
N LEU A 38 4.89 -2.01 4.54
CA LEU A 38 5.19 -0.73 5.14
C LEU A 38 4.12 0.27 4.70
N ALA A 39 3.68 1.12 5.61
CA ALA A 39 2.82 2.24 5.28
C ALA A 39 3.20 3.47 6.10
N THR A 40 2.89 4.65 5.56
CA THR A 40 3.11 5.92 6.23
C THR A 40 1.76 6.57 6.53
N HIS A 41 1.56 6.99 7.77
CA HIS A 41 0.39 7.76 8.15
C HIS A 41 0.55 9.20 7.69
N VAL A 42 -0.33 9.66 6.81
CA VAL A 42 -0.21 10.98 6.14
C VAL A 42 -0.35 12.14 7.13
N VAL A 43 -1.16 11.98 8.18
CA VAL A 43 -1.44 13.08 9.13
C VAL A 43 -0.27 13.28 10.10
N THR A 44 0.29 12.20 10.64
CA THR A 44 1.36 12.26 11.65
C THR A 44 2.74 12.00 11.09
N ASN A 45 2.85 11.71 9.78
CA ASN A 45 4.09 11.31 9.10
C ASN A 45 4.83 10.14 9.77
N THR A 46 4.10 9.27 10.48
CA THR A 46 4.69 8.12 11.18
C THR A 46 4.68 6.89 10.28
N LYS A 47 5.81 6.17 10.27
CA LYS A 47 5.93 4.88 9.58
C LYS A 47 5.36 3.76 10.43
N VAL A 48 4.47 2.96 9.86
CA VAL A 48 3.80 1.84 10.49
C VAL A 48 3.93 0.58 9.64
N PHE A 49 3.88 -0.59 10.28
CA PHE A 49 3.86 -1.88 9.60
C PHE A 49 2.45 -2.45 9.63
N ILE A 50 1.92 -2.82 8.47
CA ILE A 50 0.61 -3.42 8.30
C ILE A 50 0.80 -4.93 8.12
N PHE A 51 0.21 -5.71 9.03
CA PHE A 51 0.18 -7.17 8.96
C PHE A 51 -1.16 -7.62 8.38
N LEU A 52 -1.14 -8.13 7.15
CA LEU A 52 -2.31 -8.69 6.48
C LEU A 52 -2.26 -10.22 6.62
N ILE A 53 -3.13 -10.77 7.46
CA ILE A 53 -3.20 -12.22 7.73
C ILE A 53 -4.34 -12.82 6.91
N LYS A 54 -4.05 -13.88 6.16
CA LYS A 54 -5.07 -14.68 5.46
C LYS A 54 -5.70 -15.66 6.44
N ILE A 55 -6.98 -15.45 6.73
CA ILE A 55 -7.81 -16.45 7.42
C ILE A 55 -8.17 -17.51 6.37
N ILE A 56 -7.55 -18.68 6.46
CA ILE A 56 -7.96 -19.86 5.69
C ILE A 56 -9.09 -20.54 6.45
N ILE A 57 -10.28 -20.54 5.86
CA ILE A 57 -11.39 -21.36 6.32
C ILE A 57 -11.13 -22.77 5.74
N PHE A 58 -10.73 -23.71 6.60
CA PHE A 58 -10.74 -25.14 6.28
C PHE A 58 -12.19 -25.61 6.44
N ILE A 59 -12.91 -25.77 5.33
CA ILE A 59 -14.26 -26.36 5.31
C ILE A 59 -14.19 -27.81 4.82
#